data_AF-A0A7R9HPC9-F1
#
_entry.id   AF-A0A7R9HPC9-F1
#
_cell.length_a   1.000
_cell.length_b   1.000
_cell.length_c   1.000
_cell.angle_alpha   90.00
_cell.angle_beta   90.00
_cell.angle_gamma   90.00
#
_symmetry.space_group_name_H-M   'P 1'
#
loop_
_entity.id
_entity.type
_entity.pdbx_description
1 polymer ?
#
loop_
_entity_poly.entity_id
_entity_poly.type
_entity_poly.pdbx_seq_one_letter_code
_entity_poly.pdbx_strand_id
1 'polypeptide(L)'
;MYFSPLEDEKLVEFVSKYPVLYDASVADYKDAVMRENIWKEIGLKLNKTGMLAKLDESVGKIVEAMAERGILDNSIIVFLSDNGAQTFGLHTNEGSNWPLRGLKFTLFEGGVRGTCAIWSPLIKQTGRVSSDLIHISDWLPTLYSAAGGNVSDLGDVDGVDQWPNLASIPGDSPRSELLLNIDSSRGMEALISDEWKLVVGSFEDGVYDYHYGDDGRETKNQVYITEVLQSPVSRCIAVVSNSSSVIEEADIERLRSLARVECRGVIVNGSGPYCNSPCLFKLTDDPCETNDVSSVYPELVERMKKTLDRHREKMVPQLNQPVDPASDPALFDDVWVPWLDFSAKSCGIQGGTFLVSFVLLWMVTRSFLV
;
A
#
# COMPACT_ATOMS: atom_id res chain seq x y z
N MET A 1 -12.56 -5.31 -4.29
CA MET A 1 -13.33 -6.44 -3.70
C MET A 1 -13.80 -5.95 -2.32
N TYR A 2 -14.98 -6.28 -1.82
CA TYR A 2 -15.48 -5.76 -0.54
C TYR A 2 -15.55 -6.88 0.51
N PHE A 3 -15.32 -6.54 1.78
CA PHE A 3 -15.48 -7.48 2.88
C PHE A 3 -16.95 -7.85 3.07
N SER A 4 -17.38 -8.92 2.40
CA SER A 4 -18.64 -9.60 2.62
C SER A 4 -18.39 -11.06 2.98
N PRO A 5 -19.24 -11.71 3.79
CA PRO A 5 -19.08 -13.13 4.11
C PRO A 5 -18.97 -14.04 2.88
N LEU A 6 -19.66 -13.70 1.79
CA LEU A 6 -19.60 -14.43 0.51
C LEU A 6 -18.27 -14.24 -0.24
N GLU A 7 -17.59 -13.11 -0.03
CA GLU A 7 -16.27 -12.85 -0.61
C GLU A 7 -15.18 -13.52 0.25
N ASP A 8 -15.31 -13.49 1.58
CA ASP A 8 -14.46 -14.24 2.51
C ASP A 8 -14.45 -15.74 2.16
N GLU A 9 -15.63 -16.34 1.93
CA GLU A 9 -15.75 -17.76 1.54
C GLU A 9 -15.02 -18.07 0.22
N LYS A 10 -15.08 -17.17 -0.77
CA LYS A 10 -14.37 -17.33 -2.04
C LYS A 10 -12.86 -17.22 -1.88
N LEU A 11 -12.38 -16.30 -1.03
CA LEU A 11 -10.95 -16.15 -0.75
C LEU A 11 -10.41 -17.39 -0.03
N VAL A 12 -11.15 -17.90 0.96
CA VAL A 12 -10.85 -19.16 1.64
C VAL A 12 -10.82 -20.32 0.64
N GLU A 13 -11.81 -20.43 -0.25
CA GLU A 13 -11.83 -21.44 -1.32
C GLU A 13 -10.68 -21.26 -2.32
N PHE A 14 -10.22 -20.03 -2.57
CA PHE A 14 -9.16 -19.76 -3.53
C PHE A 14 -7.79 -20.19 -3.02
N VAL A 15 -7.45 -19.80 -1.78
CA VAL A 15 -6.22 -20.21 -1.07
C VAL A 15 -6.16 -21.73 -0.92
N SER A 16 -7.30 -22.40 -1.03
CA SER A 16 -7.39 -23.85 -1.06
C SER A 16 -6.80 -24.52 -2.29
N LYS A 17 -6.73 -23.79 -3.41
CA LYS A 17 -6.51 -24.35 -4.75
C LYS A 17 -5.25 -23.79 -5.41
N TYR A 18 -4.83 -22.58 -5.04
CA TYR A 18 -3.78 -21.85 -5.74
C TYR A 18 -2.67 -21.40 -4.78
N PRO A 19 -1.40 -21.40 -5.23
CA PRO A 19 -0.25 -21.06 -4.40
C PRO A 19 -0.06 -19.55 -4.19
N VAL A 20 -0.77 -18.70 -4.94
CA VAL A 20 -0.65 -17.23 -4.87
C VAL A 20 -2.04 -16.63 -4.83
N LEU A 21 -2.33 -15.85 -3.79
CA LEU A 21 -3.53 -15.01 -3.69
C LEU A 21 -3.10 -13.54 -3.78
N TYR A 22 -3.79 -12.77 -4.62
CA TYR A 22 -3.76 -11.31 -4.58
C TYR A 22 -5.14 -10.79 -4.20
N ASP A 23 -5.24 -10.21 -3.01
CA ASP A 23 -6.48 -9.64 -2.49
C ASP A 23 -6.41 -8.11 -2.49
N ALA A 24 -7.14 -7.49 -3.41
CA ALA A 24 -7.32 -6.03 -3.48
C ALA A 24 -8.68 -5.63 -2.88
N SER A 25 -8.89 -6.04 -1.63
CA SER A 25 -10.09 -5.69 -0.88
C SER A 25 -10.04 -4.25 -0.36
N VAL A 26 -11.20 -3.59 -0.38
CA VAL A 26 -11.34 -2.16 -0.10
C VAL A 26 -12.15 -1.98 1.18
N ALA A 27 -11.58 -1.22 2.12
CA ALA A 27 -12.24 -0.75 3.33
C ALA A 27 -12.52 0.77 3.26
N ASP A 28 -13.29 1.21 2.26
CA ASP A 28 -13.62 2.63 2.02
C ASP A 28 -15.05 2.99 2.46
N TYR A 29 -15.15 4.07 3.25
CA TYR A 29 -16.34 4.55 3.94
C TYR A 29 -17.42 4.99 2.97
N LYS A 30 -17.03 5.63 1.86
CA LYS A 30 -18.00 6.17 0.92
C LYS A 30 -18.74 5.07 0.15
N ASP A 31 -18.07 3.96 -0.13
CA ASP A 31 -18.69 2.82 -0.79
C ASP A 31 -19.53 1.97 0.19
N ALA A 32 -19.16 1.93 1.48
CA ALA A 32 -19.99 1.36 2.54
C ALA A 32 -21.32 2.14 2.73
N VAL A 33 -21.28 3.47 2.64
CA VAL A 33 -22.48 4.34 2.73
C VAL A 33 -23.43 4.12 1.54
N MET A 34 -22.93 3.83 0.34
CA MET A 34 -23.76 3.54 -0.85
C MET A 34 -24.57 2.23 -0.73
N ARG A 35 -24.32 1.39 0.29
CA ARG A 35 -25.05 0.13 0.56
C ARG A 35 -25.53 0.03 2.02
N GLU A 36 -26.06 1.14 2.54
CA GLU A 36 -26.55 1.33 3.92
C GLU A 36 -27.39 0.18 4.51
N ASN A 37 -28.11 -0.59 3.68
CA ASN A 37 -28.99 -1.67 4.11
C ASN A 37 -28.25 -2.90 4.66
N ILE A 38 -27.07 -3.25 4.13
CA ILE A 38 -26.29 -4.41 4.59
C ILE A 38 -25.68 -4.14 5.97
N TRP A 39 -25.26 -2.90 6.22
CA TRP A 39 -24.59 -2.50 7.44
C TRP A 39 -25.55 -2.31 8.63
N LYS A 40 -26.80 -1.93 8.36
CA LYS A 40 -27.88 -1.89 9.36
C LYS A 40 -28.25 -3.28 9.88
N GLU A 41 -28.19 -4.31 9.04
CA GLU A 41 -28.51 -5.69 9.44
C GLU A 41 -27.48 -6.31 10.41
N ILE A 42 -26.22 -5.87 10.36
CA ILE A 42 -25.14 -6.37 11.24
C ILE A 42 -24.88 -5.52 12.50
N GLY A 43 -25.70 -4.49 12.74
CA GLY A 43 -25.70 -3.73 14.02
C GLY A 43 -24.46 -2.85 14.27
N LEU A 44 -23.60 -2.63 13.27
CA LEU A 44 -22.42 -1.76 13.38
C LEU A 44 -22.77 -0.33 12.95
N LYS A 45 -22.33 0.67 13.73
CA LYS A 45 -22.36 2.06 13.27
C LYS A 45 -21.39 2.20 12.09
N LEU A 46 -21.85 2.73 10.96
CA LEU A 46 -21.03 3.15 9.83
C LEU A 46 -20.04 4.23 10.29
N ASN A 47 -18.84 3.85 10.68
CA ASN A 47 -17.69 4.73 10.91
C ASN A 47 -16.39 3.98 10.55
N LYS A 48 -15.31 4.73 10.29
CA LYS A 48 -13.95 4.22 9.93
C LYS A 48 -13.53 2.94 10.64
N THR A 49 -13.74 2.87 11.95
CA THR A 49 -13.31 1.75 12.80
C THR A 49 -14.04 0.45 12.46
N GLY A 50 -15.31 0.51 12.02
CA GLY A 50 -16.08 -0.67 11.65
C GLY A 50 -15.55 -1.38 10.40
N MET A 51 -15.07 -0.63 9.41
CA MET A 51 -14.54 -1.22 8.17
C MET A 51 -13.14 -1.80 8.38
N LEU A 52 -12.28 -1.09 9.11
CA LEU A 52 -10.96 -1.61 9.47
C LEU A 52 -11.07 -2.87 10.33
N ALA A 53 -12.03 -2.91 11.27
CA ALA A 53 -12.30 -4.12 12.04
C ALA A 53 -12.78 -5.30 11.16
N LYS A 54 -13.53 -5.02 10.09
CA LYS A 54 -13.97 -6.07 9.16
C LYS A 54 -12.86 -6.58 8.24
N LEU A 55 -11.99 -5.69 7.79
CA LEU A 55 -10.76 -6.06 7.09
C LEU A 55 -9.88 -6.95 7.99
N ASP A 56 -9.65 -6.53 9.24
CA ASP A 56 -8.88 -7.30 10.23
C ASP A 56 -9.48 -8.70 10.49
N GLU A 57 -10.81 -8.77 10.65
CA GLU A 57 -11.53 -10.05 10.78
C GLU A 57 -11.35 -10.95 9.56
N SER A 58 -11.45 -10.40 8.35
CA SER A 58 -11.29 -11.15 7.09
C SER A 58 -9.87 -11.69 6.92
N VAL A 59 -8.85 -10.86 7.20
CA VAL A 59 -7.45 -11.31 7.25
C VAL A 59 -7.28 -12.47 8.24
N GLY A 60 -7.90 -12.36 9.42
CA GLY A 60 -7.92 -13.44 10.41
C GLY A 60 -8.46 -14.76 9.87
N LYS A 61 -9.58 -14.73 9.14
CA LYS A 61 -10.19 -15.92 8.52
C LYS A 61 -9.29 -16.55 7.45
N ILE A 62 -8.62 -15.72 6.64
CA ILE A 62 -7.70 -16.20 5.60
C ILE A 62 -6.52 -16.93 6.28
N VAL A 63 -5.93 -16.33 7.32
CA VAL A 63 -4.81 -16.95 8.06
C VAL A 63 -5.25 -18.24 8.77
N GLU A 64 -6.42 -18.28 9.39
CA GLU A 64 -7.00 -19.49 9.97
C GLU A 64 -7.15 -20.60 8.91
N ALA A 65 -7.73 -20.28 7.75
CA ALA A 65 -7.86 -21.24 6.65
C ALA A 65 -6.51 -21.75 6.14
N MET A 66 -5.49 -20.90 6.06
CA MET A 66 -4.12 -21.32 5.71
C MET A 66 -3.52 -22.27 6.76
N ALA A 67 -3.76 -22.00 8.06
CA ALA A 67 -3.30 -22.83 9.17
C ALA A 67 -3.98 -24.21 9.18
N GLU A 68 -5.31 -24.24 9.04
CA GLU A 68 -6.10 -25.49 8.99
C GLU A 68 -5.69 -26.41 7.85
N ARG A 69 -5.19 -25.82 6.75
CA ARG A 69 -4.68 -26.54 5.58
C ARG A 69 -3.23 -27.00 5.72
N GLY A 70 -2.51 -26.52 6.73
CA GLY A 70 -1.09 -26.81 6.90
C GLY A 70 -0.22 -26.22 5.79
N ILE A 71 -0.59 -25.07 5.22
CA ILE A 71 0.24 -24.34 4.24
C ILE A 71 0.89 -23.09 4.83
N LEU A 72 0.47 -22.69 6.04
CA LEU A 72 0.95 -21.49 6.71
C LEU A 72 2.46 -21.56 7.05
N ASP A 73 3.01 -22.76 7.24
CA ASP A 73 4.42 -23.03 7.54
C ASP A 73 5.39 -22.79 6.36
N ASN A 74 4.86 -22.62 5.15
CA ASN A 74 5.62 -22.29 3.95
C ASN A 74 4.95 -21.14 3.16
N SER A 75 4.48 -20.12 3.88
CA SER A 75 3.78 -18.97 3.30
C SER A 75 4.52 -17.65 3.53
N ILE A 76 4.30 -16.70 2.64
CA ILE A 76 4.66 -15.29 2.82
C ILE A 76 3.36 -14.49 2.75
N ILE A 77 3.06 -13.75 3.82
CA ILE A 77 1.90 -12.88 3.92
C ILE A 77 2.43 -11.45 3.98
N VAL A 78 1.95 -10.61 3.08
CA VAL A 78 2.26 -9.18 3.04
C VAL A 78 0.94 -8.43 3.23
N PHE A 79 0.96 -7.43 4.12
CA PHE A 79 -0.11 -6.45 4.35
C PHE A 79 0.48 -5.02 4.21
N LEU A 80 -0.27 -4.05 3.68
CA LEU A 80 0.10 -2.96 2.73
C LEU A 80 -0.95 -1.81 2.80
N SER A 81 -0.72 -0.58 2.32
CA SER A 81 -1.83 0.40 2.07
C SER A 81 -1.60 1.30 0.87
N ASP A 82 -2.58 1.46 -0.02
CA ASP A 82 -2.45 1.89 -1.44
C ASP A 82 -1.87 3.24 -1.77
N ASN A 83 -2.01 4.08 -0.79
CA ASN A 83 -1.52 5.42 -0.75
C ASN A 83 -1.73 5.84 0.70
N GLY A 84 -1.34 7.07 0.97
CA GLY A 84 -1.88 7.81 2.09
C GLY A 84 -3.40 7.82 2.14
N ALA A 85 -3.96 7.97 3.33
CA ALA A 85 -5.36 8.26 3.51
C ALA A 85 -5.76 9.58 2.83
N GLN A 86 -6.99 9.66 2.31
CA GLN A 86 -7.59 10.93 1.92
C GLN A 86 -8.25 11.56 3.14
N THR A 87 -7.44 12.15 4.00
CA THR A 87 -7.90 12.62 5.32
C THR A 87 -8.80 13.86 5.24
N PHE A 88 -8.58 14.73 4.24
CA PHE A 88 -9.27 16.00 4.07
C PHE A 88 -9.70 16.20 2.62
N GLY A 89 -10.73 17.02 2.38
CA GLY A 89 -11.16 17.43 1.04
C GLY A 89 -12.06 16.43 0.31
N LEU A 90 -12.01 16.47 -1.03
CA LEU A 90 -12.83 15.62 -1.89
C LEU A 90 -12.48 14.14 -1.65
N HIS A 91 -13.47 13.25 -1.64
CA HIS A 91 -13.25 11.83 -1.33
C HIS A 91 -12.68 11.54 0.07
N THR A 92 -12.85 12.43 1.07
CA THR A 92 -12.41 12.15 2.45
C THR A 92 -12.91 10.79 2.97
N ASN A 93 -12.00 9.97 3.51
CA ASN A 93 -12.27 8.60 3.95
C ASN A 93 -12.07 8.40 5.47
N GLU A 94 -12.02 9.50 6.24
CA GLU A 94 -11.75 9.50 7.68
C GLU A 94 -10.41 8.86 8.09
N GLY A 95 -9.55 8.44 7.15
CA GLY A 95 -8.22 7.91 7.42
C GLY A 95 -7.32 8.94 8.10
N SER A 96 -6.14 8.51 8.57
CA SER A 96 -5.16 9.44 9.15
C SER A 96 -3.78 9.06 8.66
N ASN A 97 -3.01 10.08 8.27
CA ASN A 97 -1.58 9.96 7.96
C ASN A 97 -0.73 10.52 9.08
N TRP A 98 -1.34 10.93 10.20
CA TRP A 98 -0.63 11.64 11.26
C TRP A 98 0.54 10.80 11.80
N PRO A 99 1.75 11.36 11.91
CA PRO A 99 2.06 12.79 11.84
C PRO A 99 2.73 13.20 10.52
N LEU A 100 2.56 12.40 9.47
CA LEU A 100 3.18 12.64 8.17
C LEU A 100 2.45 13.77 7.43
N ARG A 101 3.21 14.48 6.58
CA ARG A 101 2.70 15.61 5.82
C ARG A 101 1.95 15.14 4.58
N GLY A 102 0.85 15.79 4.25
CA GLY A 102 0.07 15.50 3.06
C GLY A 102 -0.84 14.28 3.19
N LEU A 103 -1.44 13.93 2.05
CA LEU A 103 -2.47 12.91 1.95
C LEU A 103 -2.53 12.37 0.51
N LYS A 104 -3.46 11.45 0.22
CA LYS A 104 -3.68 10.93 -1.16
C LYS A 104 -3.60 12.06 -2.20
N PHE A 105 -3.03 11.77 -3.37
CA PHE A 105 -2.67 12.70 -4.45
C PHE A 105 -1.33 13.43 -4.32
N THR A 106 -0.80 13.64 -3.11
CA THR A 106 0.45 14.38 -2.95
C THR A 106 1.67 13.45 -2.91
N LEU A 107 2.86 14.02 -3.16
CA LEU A 107 4.14 13.32 -3.09
C LEU A 107 4.85 13.47 -1.73
N PHE A 108 4.18 14.09 -0.75
CA PHE A 108 4.64 14.16 0.64
C PHE A 108 4.49 12.78 1.33
N GLU A 109 5.19 12.58 2.44
CA GLU A 109 5.26 11.29 3.15
C GLU A 109 3.86 10.75 3.47
N GLY A 110 2.93 11.60 3.89
CA GLY A 110 1.56 11.20 4.18
C GLY A 110 0.75 10.79 2.95
N GLY A 111 1.20 11.06 1.73
CA GLY A 111 0.60 10.60 0.48
C GLY A 111 1.23 9.31 -0.06
N VAL A 112 2.53 9.08 0.17
CA VAL A 112 3.31 7.99 -0.47
C VAL A 112 3.84 6.93 0.49
N ARG A 113 3.96 7.22 1.79
CA ARG A 113 4.44 6.28 2.80
C ARG A 113 3.26 5.50 3.39
N GLY A 114 2.99 4.34 2.80
CA GLY A 114 1.94 3.42 3.25
C GLY A 114 2.32 2.59 4.49
N THR A 115 1.31 2.04 5.17
CA THR A 115 1.47 1.00 6.19
C THR A 115 1.97 -0.28 5.54
N CYS A 116 2.89 -1.01 6.19
CA CYS A 116 3.34 -2.32 5.76
C CYS A 116 3.66 -3.26 6.92
N ALA A 117 3.29 -4.53 6.76
CA ALA A 117 3.70 -5.66 7.58
C ALA A 117 3.97 -6.87 6.68
N ILE A 118 4.99 -7.65 7.01
CA ILE A 118 5.29 -8.92 6.36
C ILE A 118 5.42 -9.98 7.44
N TRP A 119 4.85 -11.15 7.17
CA TRP A 119 4.97 -12.32 8.01
C TRP A 119 5.35 -13.54 7.15
N SER A 120 6.32 -14.32 7.64
CA SER A 120 6.66 -15.62 7.09
C SER A 120 7.49 -16.41 8.11
N PRO A 121 7.29 -17.73 8.26
CA PRO A 121 8.16 -18.59 9.04
C PRO A 121 9.56 -18.74 8.39
N LEU A 122 9.71 -18.30 7.13
CA LEU A 122 10.98 -18.31 6.40
C LEU A 122 11.89 -17.12 6.75
N ILE A 123 11.36 -16.13 7.48
CA ILE A 123 12.13 -14.98 7.97
C ILE A 123 12.82 -15.37 9.27
N LYS A 124 14.17 -15.32 9.29
CA LYS A 124 14.97 -15.76 10.44
C LYS A 124 14.89 -14.83 11.65
N GLN A 125 14.77 -13.53 11.41
CA GLN A 125 14.79 -12.49 12.45
C GLN A 125 13.40 -11.85 12.59
N THR A 126 12.46 -12.52 13.24
CA THR A 126 11.09 -12.00 13.42
C THR A 126 11.01 -10.94 14.53
N GLY A 127 9.85 -10.29 14.69
CA GLY A 127 9.63 -9.34 15.79
C GLY A 127 10.50 -8.08 15.71
N ARG A 128 10.68 -7.53 14.51
CA ARG A 128 11.47 -6.32 14.23
C ARG A 128 10.72 -5.29 13.39
N VAL A 129 11.17 -4.04 13.45
CA VAL A 129 10.81 -2.98 12.51
C VAL A 129 11.96 -2.82 11.52
N SER A 130 11.67 -2.86 10.22
CA SER A 130 12.67 -2.58 9.19
C SER A 130 12.72 -1.09 8.88
N SER A 131 13.92 -0.56 8.69
CA SER A 131 14.18 0.80 8.18
C SER A 131 14.64 0.79 6.72
N ASP A 132 14.62 -0.37 6.06
CA ASP A 132 15.01 -0.49 4.66
C ASP A 132 14.05 0.29 3.75
N LEU A 133 14.58 0.89 2.69
CA LEU A 133 13.77 1.60 1.70
C LEU A 133 13.16 0.58 0.74
N ILE A 134 11.85 0.34 0.88
CA ILE A 134 11.09 -0.61 0.06
C ILE A 134 9.98 0.15 -0.66
N HIS A 135 9.80 -0.13 -1.95
CA HIS A 135 8.74 0.43 -2.77
C HIS A 135 7.80 -0.66 -3.29
N ILE A 136 6.56 -0.33 -3.67
CA ILE A 136 5.60 -1.31 -4.18
C ILE A 136 6.12 -2.07 -5.42
N SER A 137 6.98 -1.44 -6.23
CA SER A 137 7.63 -2.08 -7.39
C SER A 137 8.55 -3.23 -7.01
N ASP A 138 9.04 -3.27 -5.76
CA ASP A 138 9.99 -4.28 -5.28
C ASP A 138 9.31 -5.63 -5.05
N TRP A 139 7.99 -5.65 -4.83
CA TRP A 139 7.28 -6.90 -4.54
C TRP A 139 7.33 -7.90 -5.68
N LEU A 140 7.35 -7.45 -6.95
CA LEU A 140 7.48 -8.35 -8.10
C LEU A 140 8.79 -9.17 -8.05
N PRO A 141 10.00 -8.57 -8.10
CA PRO A 141 11.24 -9.33 -8.01
C PRO A 141 11.42 -10.02 -6.66
N THR A 142 10.96 -9.42 -5.56
CA THR A 142 11.07 -10.00 -4.21
C THR A 142 10.28 -11.30 -4.07
N LEU A 143 9.01 -11.31 -4.44
CA LEU A 143 8.18 -12.51 -4.35
C LEU A 143 8.58 -13.56 -5.38
N TYR A 144 9.06 -13.13 -6.56
CA TYR A 144 9.57 -14.04 -7.56
C TYR A 144 10.84 -14.78 -7.09
N SER A 145 11.80 -14.04 -6.51
CA SER A 145 13.00 -14.59 -5.87
C SER A 145 12.64 -15.52 -4.71
N ALA A 146 11.70 -15.12 -3.85
CA ALA A 146 11.24 -15.93 -2.73
C ALA A 146 10.57 -17.25 -3.16
N ALA A 147 9.91 -17.26 -4.33
CA ALA A 147 9.34 -18.45 -4.95
C ALA A 147 10.40 -19.34 -5.66
N GLY A 148 11.68 -18.97 -5.61
CA GLY A 148 12.78 -19.68 -6.27
C GLY A 148 13.01 -19.30 -7.73
N GLY A 149 12.38 -18.23 -8.21
CA GLY A 149 12.60 -17.65 -9.53
C GLY A 149 13.93 -16.91 -9.63
N ASN A 150 14.43 -16.74 -10.85
CA ASN A 150 15.64 -15.97 -11.12
C ASN A 150 15.26 -14.58 -11.62
N VAL A 151 15.51 -13.53 -10.84
CA VAL A 151 15.11 -12.15 -11.16
C VAL A 151 15.56 -11.64 -12.53
N SER A 152 16.60 -12.23 -13.14
CA SER A 152 16.99 -11.92 -14.53
C SER A 152 15.91 -12.23 -15.56
N ASP A 153 14.97 -13.12 -15.25
CA ASP A 153 13.89 -13.53 -16.14
C ASP A 153 12.80 -12.45 -16.29
N LEU A 154 12.80 -11.44 -15.41
CA LEU A 154 11.84 -10.34 -15.42
C LEU A 154 12.19 -9.23 -16.43
N GLY A 155 13.38 -9.27 -17.00
CA GLY A 155 13.89 -8.21 -17.88
C GLY A 155 14.17 -6.91 -17.12
N ASP A 156 14.00 -5.78 -17.80
CA ASP A 156 14.23 -4.45 -17.23
C ASP A 156 13.03 -4.04 -16.37
N VAL A 157 13.14 -4.23 -15.05
CA VAL A 157 12.17 -3.78 -14.05
C VAL A 157 12.81 -2.78 -13.09
N ASP A 158 12.04 -1.80 -12.62
CA ASP A 158 12.52 -0.80 -11.65
C ASP A 158 12.55 -1.32 -10.19
N GLY A 159 11.90 -2.46 -9.94
CA GLY A 159 11.87 -3.13 -8.66
C GLY A 159 13.21 -3.76 -8.30
N VAL A 160 13.53 -3.82 -7.00
CA VAL A 160 14.72 -4.47 -6.46
C VAL A 160 14.30 -5.66 -5.60
N ASP A 161 15.04 -6.77 -5.68
CA ASP A 161 14.81 -7.94 -4.83
C ASP A 161 15.22 -7.65 -3.38
N GLN A 162 14.22 -7.62 -2.50
CA GLN A 162 14.38 -7.36 -1.07
C GLN A 162 14.44 -8.66 -0.24
N TRP A 163 14.20 -9.83 -0.86
CA TRP A 163 14.00 -11.08 -0.12
C TRP A 163 15.23 -11.52 0.68
N PRO A 164 16.48 -11.46 0.16
CA PRO A 164 17.66 -11.82 0.94
C PRO A 164 17.78 -11.03 2.25
N ASN A 165 17.44 -9.74 2.21
CA ASN A 165 17.51 -8.84 3.36
C ASN A 165 16.37 -9.08 4.34
N LEU A 166 15.14 -9.19 3.81
CA LEU A 166 13.95 -9.48 4.62
C LEU A 166 14.09 -10.83 5.34
N ALA A 167 14.59 -11.86 4.67
CA ALA A 167 14.67 -13.22 5.20
C ALA A 167 15.90 -13.46 6.09
N SER A 168 17.06 -12.85 5.77
CA SER A 168 18.34 -13.24 6.41
C SER A 168 19.26 -12.10 6.85
N ILE A 169 19.25 -10.91 6.22
CA ILE A 169 20.24 -9.85 6.46
C ILE A 169 19.54 -8.48 6.64
N PRO A 170 19.05 -8.14 7.85
CA PRO A 170 18.40 -6.86 8.07
C PRO A 170 19.38 -5.68 8.00
N GLY A 171 18.94 -4.55 7.44
CA GLY A 171 19.60 -3.24 7.60
C GLY A 171 20.61 -2.86 6.51
N ASP A 172 20.63 -3.57 5.38
CA ASP A 172 21.47 -3.25 4.21
C ASP A 172 20.61 -3.08 2.94
N SER A 173 19.57 -2.24 3.02
CA SER A 173 18.62 -1.99 1.93
C SER A 173 19.34 -1.94 0.57
N PRO A 174 19.02 -2.86 -0.37
CA PRO A 174 19.63 -2.87 -1.71
C PRO A 174 19.18 -1.66 -2.55
N ARG A 175 18.19 -0.90 -2.06
CA ARG A 175 17.68 0.33 -2.64
C ARG A 175 18.14 1.53 -1.80
N SER A 176 18.79 2.48 -2.46
CA SER A 176 19.10 3.81 -1.93
C SER A 176 18.42 4.94 -2.71
N GLU A 177 17.91 4.70 -3.92
CA GLU A 177 17.26 5.72 -4.74
C GLU A 177 15.85 5.25 -5.14
N LEU A 178 14.89 6.18 -5.14
CA LEU A 178 13.51 5.93 -5.52
C LEU A 178 12.90 7.16 -6.19
N LEU A 179 12.59 7.04 -7.47
CA LEU A 179 11.69 7.98 -8.14
C LEU A 179 10.27 7.74 -7.65
N LEU A 180 9.66 8.72 -6.99
CA LEU A 180 8.26 8.60 -6.57
C LEU A 180 7.33 8.86 -7.76
N ASN A 181 7.51 9.99 -8.45
CA ASN A 181 6.81 10.28 -9.69
C ASN A 181 7.42 11.48 -10.43
N ILE A 182 7.14 11.57 -11.73
CA ILE A 182 7.24 12.80 -12.54
C ILE A 182 5.92 12.99 -13.27
N ASP A 183 5.11 13.95 -12.82
CA ASP A 183 3.88 14.34 -13.49
C ASP A 183 4.05 15.71 -14.13
N SER A 184 4.50 15.72 -15.38
CA SER A 184 4.71 16.96 -16.15
C SER A 184 3.41 17.73 -16.40
N SER A 185 2.25 17.05 -16.41
CA SER A 185 0.96 17.73 -16.62
C SER A 185 0.53 18.55 -15.41
N ARG A 186 0.89 18.09 -14.21
CA ARG A 186 0.60 18.74 -12.94
C ARG A 186 1.78 19.52 -12.36
N GLY A 187 2.96 19.39 -12.96
CA GLY A 187 4.19 20.02 -12.48
C GLY A 187 4.65 19.47 -11.12
N MET A 188 4.38 18.19 -10.83
CA MET A 188 4.72 17.56 -9.55
C MET A 188 5.76 16.48 -9.72
N GLU A 189 6.80 16.50 -8.89
CA GLU A 189 7.89 15.53 -8.96
C GLU A 189 8.46 15.26 -7.57
N ALA A 190 8.90 14.03 -7.33
CA ALA A 190 9.65 13.73 -6.12
C ALA A 190 10.62 12.56 -6.30
N LEU A 191 11.73 12.65 -5.60
CA LEU A 191 12.81 11.67 -5.60
C LEU A 191 13.33 11.50 -4.17
N ILE A 192 13.54 10.25 -3.77
CA ILE A 192 14.28 9.89 -2.56
C ILE A 192 15.67 9.40 -2.98
N SER A 193 16.71 9.89 -2.32
CA SER A 193 18.10 9.43 -2.45
C SER A 193 18.70 9.36 -1.05
N ASP A 194 19.00 8.15 -0.60
CA ASP A 194 19.41 7.80 0.75
C ASP A 194 18.40 8.34 1.78
N GLU A 195 18.84 9.24 2.65
CA GLU A 195 18.01 9.90 3.65
C GLU A 195 17.34 11.19 3.16
N TRP A 196 17.56 11.59 1.91
CA TRP A 196 17.12 12.86 1.38
C TRP A 196 15.93 12.70 0.44
N LYS A 197 14.98 13.62 0.54
CA LYS A 197 13.82 13.70 -0.34
C LYS A 197 13.73 15.08 -0.98
N LEU A 198 13.69 15.10 -2.30
CA LEU A 198 13.42 16.30 -3.09
C LEU A 198 11.94 16.27 -3.51
N VAL A 199 11.23 17.38 -3.31
CA VAL A 199 9.84 17.55 -3.75
C VAL A 199 9.72 18.84 -4.56
N VAL A 200 9.09 18.76 -5.73
CA VAL A 200 8.84 19.88 -6.63
C VAL A 200 7.35 19.94 -6.96
N GLY A 201 6.78 21.13 -6.86
CA GLY A 201 5.37 21.38 -7.11
C GLY A 201 4.45 20.91 -5.99
N SER A 202 3.16 21.00 -6.26
CA SER A 202 2.09 20.66 -5.33
C SER A 202 0.82 20.28 -6.09
N PHE A 203 -0.06 19.53 -5.42
CA PHE A 203 -1.38 19.18 -5.96
C PHE A 203 -2.42 20.23 -5.54
N GLU A 204 -3.27 20.66 -6.48
CA GLU A 204 -4.36 21.62 -6.23
C GLU A 204 -3.90 22.85 -5.43
N ASP A 205 -2.81 23.49 -5.88
CA ASP A 205 -2.23 24.70 -5.27
C ASP A 205 -1.94 24.60 -3.76
N GLY A 206 -1.53 23.41 -3.27
CA GLY A 206 -1.13 23.23 -1.87
C GLY A 206 -2.26 22.93 -0.91
N VAL A 207 -3.49 22.77 -1.40
CA VAL A 207 -4.66 22.51 -0.56
C VAL A 207 -4.52 21.23 0.26
N TYR A 208 -3.66 20.29 -0.18
CA TYR A 208 -3.43 18.98 0.41
C TYR A 208 -2.03 18.79 1.00
N ASP A 209 -1.25 19.88 1.17
CA ASP A 209 0.15 19.79 1.58
C ASP A 209 0.36 19.86 3.10
N TYR A 210 -0.69 20.03 3.91
CA TYR A 210 -0.54 20.15 5.36
C TYR A 210 -0.58 18.80 6.08
N HIS A 211 -0.42 18.84 7.40
CA HIS A 211 -0.67 17.69 8.27
C HIS A 211 -2.15 17.63 8.61
N TYR A 212 -2.80 16.51 8.29
CA TYR A 212 -4.22 16.31 8.54
C TYR A 212 -4.46 15.04 9.37
N GLY A 213 -5.60 15.03 10.04
CA GLY A 213 -6.12 13.86 10.74
C GLY A 213 -5.78 13.85 12.22
N ASP A 214 -6.47 12.98 12.93
CA ASP A 214 -6.26 12.77 14.34
C ASP A 214 -4.99 11.96 14.58
N ASP A 215 -4.31 12.25 15.69
CA ASP A 215 -3.08 11.54 16.02
C ASP A 215 -3.30 10.08 16.43
N GLY A 216 -4.51 9.76 16.93
CA GLY A 216 -4.87 8.44 17.44
C GLY A 216 -4.01 7.98 18.64
N ARG A 217 -3.26 8.88 19.29
CA ARG A 217 -2.24 8.54 20.30
C ARG A 217 -2.76 8.59 21.74
N GLU A 218 -3.97 9.08 21.97
CA GLU A 218 -4.46 9.39 23.32
C GLU A 218 -4.88 8.19 24.20
N THR A 219 -4.81 6.94 23.73
CA THR A 219 -5.22 5.79 24.57
C THR A 219 -4.14 4.72 24.69
N LYS A 220 -3.58 4.55 25.91
CA LYS A 220 -3.02 3.27 26.33
C LYS A 220 -4.17 2.29 26.47
N ASN A 221 -4.49 1.60 25.39
CA ASN A 221 -5.61 0.69 25.38
C ASN A 221 -5.11 -0.73 25.73
N GLN A 222 -5.15 -1.10 27.01
CA GLN A 222 -4.87 -2.49 27.46
C GLN A 222 -5.74 -3.51 26.68
N VAL A 223 -6.93 -3.07 26.25
CA VAL A 223 -7.84 -3.83 25.40
C VAL A 223 -7.18 -4.21 24.07
N TYR A 224 -6.45 -3.28 23.42
CA TYR A 224 -5.80 -3.54 22.13
C TYR A 224 -4.73 -4.64 22.23
N ILE A 225 -3.87 -4.60 23.24
CA ILE A 225 -2.81 -5.62 23.42
C ILE A 225 -3.45 -7.00 23.61
N THR A 226 -4.51 -7.05 24.42
CA THR A 226 -5.28 -8.28 24.66
C THR A 226 -5.92 -8.81 23.38
N GLU A 227 -6.54 -7.93 22.58
CA GLU A 227 -7.15 -8.28 21.29
C GLU A 227 -6.13 -8.83 20.29
N VAL A 228 -4.95 -8.20 20.18
CA VAL A 228 -3.87 -8.67 19.31
C VAL A 228 -3.40 -10.06 19.73
N LEU A 229 -3.08 -10.24 21.02
CA LEU A 229 -2.59 -11.53 21.54
C LEU A 229 -3.61 -12.65 21.38
N GLN A 230 -4.90 -12.33 21.52
CA GLN A 230 -6.00 -13.28 21.39
C GLN A 230 -6.51 -13.43 19.95
N SER A 231 -5.98 -12.68 18.99
CA SER A 231 -6.47 -12.71 17.59
C SER A 231 -6.30 -14.10 16.94
N PRO A 232 -7.18 -14.45 15.99
CA PRO A 232 -6.98 -15.58 15.06
C PRO A 232 -5.55 -15.74 14.56
N VAL A 233 -5.00 -14.65 14.02
CA VAL A 233 -3.67 -14.58 13.43
C VAL A 233 -2.59 -14.94 14.45
N SER A 234 -2.62 -14.33 15.64
CA SER A 234 -1.66 -14.62 16.72
C SER A 234 -1.66 -16.10 17.10
N ARG A 235 -2.84 -16.72 17.24
CA ARG A 235 -2.97 -18.14 17.57
C ARG A 235 -2.39 -19.05 16.48
N CYS A 236 -2.73 -18.79 15.22
CA CYS A 236 -2.25 -19.59 14.08
C CYS A 236 -0.73 -19.51 13.92
N ILE A 237 -0.16 -18.30 14.04
CA ILE A 237 1.29 -18.08 13.92
C ILE A 237 2.05 -18.76 15.07
N ALA A 238 1.51 -18.74 16.29
CA ALA A 238 2.13 -19.37 17.45
C ALA A 238 2.29 -20.89 17.27
N VAL A 239 1.31 -21.54 16.63
CA VAL A 239 1.36 -22.98 16.30
C VAL A 239 2.48 -23.28 15.30
N VAL A 240 2.57 -22.50 14.22
CA VAL A 240 3.59 -22.68 13.18
C VAL A 240 5.01 -22.42 13.71
N SER A 241 5.16 -21.50 14.66
CA SER A 241 6.45 -21.09 15.19
C SER A 241 7.00 -21.98 16.32
N ASN A 242 6.38 -23.13 16.59
CA ASN A 242 6.75 -24.08 17.67
C ASN A 242 7.02 -23.39 19.02
N SER A 243 6.18 -22.41 19.39
CA SER A 243 6.25 -21.64 20.65
C SER A 243 7.54 -20.83 20.90
N SER A 244 8.53 -20.86 20.00
CA SER A 244 9.81 -20.14 20.17
C SER A 244 9.72 -18.66 19.76
N SER A 245 8.56 -18.22 19.28
CA SER A 245 8.28 -16.86 18.79
C SER A 245 6.90 -16.37 19.22
N VAL A 246 6.42 -16.79 20.40
CA VAL A 246 5.19 -16.23 20.97
C VAL A 246 5.47 -14.78 21.33
N ILE A 247 4.78 -13.86 20.66
CA ILE A 247 4.88 -12.42 20.95
C ILE A 247 4.29 -12.15 22.34
N GLU A 248 5.02 -11.42 23.18
CA GLU A 248 4.52 -11.00 24.49
C GLU A 248 4.02 -9.54 24.45
N GLU A 249 3.32 -9.11 25.50
CA GLU A 249 2.90 -7.71 25.66
C GLU A 249 4.07 -6.74 25.53
N ALA A 250 5.21 -7.05 26.15
CA ALA A 250 6.42 -6.24 26.06
C ALA A 250 6.97 -6.13 24.63
N ASP A 251 6.83 -7.18 23.82
CA ASP A 251 7.22 -7.15 22.41
C ASP A 251 6.30 -6.26 21.59
N ILE A 252 4.99 -6.33 21.83
CA ILE A 252 4.01 -5.44 21.17
C ILE A 252 4.31 -3.99 21.50
N GLU A 253 4.52 -3.67 22.77
CA GLU A 253 4.87 -2.30 23.21
C GLU A 253 6.19 -1.83 22.58
N ARG A 254 7.23 -2.67 22.59
CA ARG A 254 8.52 -2.39 21.99
C ARG A 254 8.39 -2.13 20.48
N LEU A 255 7.72 -3.01 19.75
CA LEU A 255 7.52 -2.89 18.30
C LEU A 255 6.74 -1.63 17.93
N ARG A 256 5.67 -1.32 18.67
CA ARG A 256 4.91 -0.09 18.48
C ARG A 256 5.76 1.15 18.75
N SER A 257 6.60 1.11 19.77
CA SER A 257 7.55 2.20 20.06
C SER A 257 8.56 2.38 18.93
N LEU A 258 9.10 1.29 18.38
CA LEU A 258 10.08 1.35 17.28
C LEU A 258 9.45 1.81 15.95
N ALA A 259 8.19 1.43 15.69
CA ALA A 259 7.47 1.80 14.48
C ALA A 259 6.90 3.24 14.53
N ARG A 260 6.89 3.87 15.72
CA ARG A 260 6.31 5.20 15.92
C ARG A 260 7.16 6.25 15.22
N VAL A 261 6.52 7.02 14.33
CA VAL A 261 7.13 8.22 13.75
C VAL A 261 6.94 9.39 14.71
N GLU A 262 8.04 10.07 15.05
CA GLU A 262 8.04 11.28 15.88
C GLU A 262 8.61 12.45 15.10
N CYS A 263 7.86 13.55 15.04
CA CYS A 263 8.32 14.79 14.44
C CYS A 263 9.02 15.62 15.50
N ARG A 264 10.24 16.09 15.23
CA ARG A 264 11.02 16.91 16.17
C ARG A 264 10.52 18.36 16.27
N GLY A 265 9.68 18.81 15.34
CA GLY A 265 9.14 20.17 15.26
C GLY A 265 7.68 20.29 15.69
N VAL A 266 7.23 21.52 15.95
CA VAL A 266 5.82 21.82 16.18
C VAL A 266 5.08 21.77 14.84
N ILE A 267 4.20 20.78 14.70
CA ILE A 267 3.25 20.76 13.58
C ILE A 267 2.20 21.83 13.84
N VAL A 268 2.18 22.85 13.00
CA VAL A 268 1.12 23.86 13.00
C VAL A 268 0.22 23.57 11.80
N ASN A 269 -1.01 23.15 12.06
CA ASN A 269 -2.00 22.86 11.01
C ASN A 269 -2.17 24.06 10.07
N GLY A 270 -2.17 23.78 8.76
CA GLY A 270 -2.27 24.84 7.75
C GLY A 270 -0.96 25.61 7.52
N SER A 271 0.19 25.09 7.96
CA SER A 271 1.50 25.67 7.68
C SER A 271 2.50 24.64 7.17
N GLY A 272 3.49 25.10 6.42
CA GLY A 272 4.55 24.27 5.85
C GLY A 272 5.19 24.97 4.65
N PRO A 273 6.41 24.57 4.24
CA PRO A 273 7.06 25.15 3.07
C PRO A 273 6.28 24.80 1.80
N TYR A 274 6.03 25.80 0.94
CA TYR A 274 5.35 25.60 -0.32
C TYR A 274 6.37 25.26 -1.41
N CYS A 275 6.27 24.05 -1.98
CA CYS A 275 7.33 23.46 -2.80
C CYS A 275 7.26 23.82 -4.29
N ASN A 276 6.68 24.97 -4.64
CA ASN A 276 6.77 25.53 -6.00
C ASN A 276 8.22 25.78 -6.43
N SER A 277 9.06 26.17 -5.47
CA SER A 277 10.51 25.98 -5.58
C SER A 277 10.85 24.64 -4.92
N PRO A 278 11.81 23.86 -5.46
CA PRO A 278 12.14 22.55 -4.94
C PRO A 278 12.46 22.59 -3.44
N CYS A 279 11.69 21.84 -2.66
CA CYS A 279 11.98 21.60 -1.25
C CYS A 279 12.92 20.40 -1.11
N LEU A 280 13.79 20.44 -0.11
CA LEU A 280 14.66 19.33 0.26
C LEU A 280 14.46 19.01 1.75
N PHE A 281 14.17 17.75 2.04
CA PHE A 281 13.98 17.24 3.39
C PHE A 281 14.97 16.11 3.69
N LYS A 282 15.39 16.00 4.95
CA LYS A 282 16.20 14.89 5.44
C LYS A 282 15.32 13.97 6.28
N LEU A 283 14.80 12.90 5.69
CA LEU A 283 13.75 12.05 6.26
C LEU A 283 14.16 11.36 7.56
N THR A 284 15.46 11.09 7.76
CA THR A 284 15.98 10.50 9.01
C THR A 284 15.85 11.44 10.21
N ASP A 285 15.89 12.76 9.98
CA ASP A 285 15.80 13.79 11.02
C ASP A 285 14.43 14.49 11.05
N ASP A 286 13.76 14.60 9.89
CA ASP A 286 12.48 15.27 9.67
C ASP A 286 11.55 14.40 8.79
N PRO A 287 11.01 13.28 9.32
CA PRO A 287 10.09 12.40 8.59
C PRO A 287 8.73 13.04 8.32
N CYS A 288 8.51 14.26 8.81
CA CYS A 288 7.24 14.97 8.71
C CYS A 288 7.34 16.20 7.79
N GLU A 289 8.48 16.35 7.10
CA GLU A 289 8.71 17.35 6.04
C GLU A 289 8.34 18.77 6.47
N THR A 290 8.73 19.12 7.69
CA THR A 290 8.42 20.40 8.34
C THR A 290 9.47 21.47 8.07
N ASN A 291 10.70 21.09 7.73
CA ASN A 291 11.82 22.00 7.58
C ASN A 291 12.52 21.82 6.22
N ASP A 292 12.21 22.72 5.28
CA ASP A 292 12.92 22.78 3.99
C ASP A 292 14.35 23.29 4.17
N VAL A 293 15.33 22.47 3.77
CA VAL A 293 16.77 22.79 3.81
C VAL A 293 17.38 22.97 2.43
N SER A 294 16.56 23.15 1.38
CA SER A 294 17.00 23.34 -0.01
C SER A 294 18.03 24.47 -0.16
N SER A 295 17.82 25.60 0.53
CA SER A 295 18.73 26.76 0.51
C SER A 295 20.07 26.52 1.21
N VAL A 296 20.12 25.55 2.14
CA VAL A 296 21.34 25.16 2.87
C VAL A 296 22.19 24.19 2.05
N TYR A 297 21.55 23.33 1.25
CA TYR A 297 22.22 22.31 0.43
C TYR A 297 21.93 22.45 -1.07
N PRO A 298 22.23 23.60 -1.70
CA PRO A 298 21.88 23.85 -3.10
C PRO A 298 22.58 22.87 -4.07
N GLU A 299 23.80 22.43 -3.75
CA GLU A 299 24.51 21.44 -4.57
C GLU A 299 23.83 20.06 -4.55
N LEU A 300 23.24 19.66 -3.43
CA LEU A 300 22.50 18.41 -3.33
C LEU A 300 21.19 18.47 -4.10
N VAL A 301 20.47 19.60 -4.01
CA VAL A 301 19.28 19.88 -4.82
C VAL A 301 19.61 19.72 -6.31
N GLU A 302 20.72 20.32 -6.77
CA GLU A 302 21.13 20.24 -8.18
C GLU A 302 21.48 18.81 -8.60
N ARG A 303 22.17 18.04 -7.74
CA ARG A 303 22.44 16.62 -8.01
C ARG A 303 21.16 15.80 -8.14
N MET A 304 20.20 15.98 -7.23
CA MET A 304 18.93 15.25 -7.27
C MET A 304 18.06 15.66 -8.48
N LYS A 305 18.08 16.94 -8.87
CA LYS A 305 17.45 17.39 -10.13
C LYS A 305 18.05 16.72 -11.35
N LYS A 306 19.38 16.57 -11.40
CA LYS A 306 20.04 15.84 -12.48
C LYS A 306 19.64 14.36 -12.51
N THR A 307 19.35 13.75 -11.36
CA THR A 307 18.72 12.42 -11.33
C THR A 307 17.33 12.44 -11.95
N LEU A 308 16.47 13.40 -11.59
CA LEU A 308 15.16 13.56 -12.22
C LEU A 308 15.28 13.73 -13.76
N ASP A 309 16.25 14.52 -14.25
CA ASP A 309 16.51 14.68 -15.68
C ASP A 309 16.84 13.35 -16.37
N ARG A 310 17.67 12.51 -15.74
CA ARG A 310 17.98 11.15 -16.26
C ARG A 310 16.75 10.27 -16.35
N HIS A 311 15.78 10.42 -15.45
CA HIS A 311 14.50 9.71 -15.55
C HIS A 311 13.64 10.27 -16.68
N ARG A 312 13.60 11.60 -16.85
CA ARG A 312 12.86 12.25 -17.95
C ARG A 312 13.30 11.75 -19.33
N GLU A 313 14.60 11.50 -19.52
CA GLU A 313 15.14 10.95 -20.78
C GLU A 313 14.55 9.58 -21.16
N LYS A 314 14.03 8.83 -20.17
CA LYS A 314 13.44 7.50 -20.35
C LYS A 314 11.91 7.50 -20.31
N MET A 315 11.28 8.63 -20.00
CA MET A 315 9.83 8.72 -19.89
C MET A 315 9.17 8.50 -21.24
N VAL A 316 8.05 7.79 -21.22
CA VAL A 316 7.13 7.70 -22.35
C VAL A 316 6.04 8.79 -22.22
N PRO A 317 5.45 9.26 -23.33
CA PRO A 317 4.37 10.24 -23.27
C PRO A 317 3.19 9.74 -22.42
N GLN A 318 2.62 10.64 -21.59
CA GLN A 318 1.44 10.34 -20.80
C GLN A 318 0.25 9.99 -21.72
N LEU A 319 -0.41 8.86 -21.47
CA LEU A 319 -1.56 8.37 -22.25
C LEU A 319 -2.88 9.00 -21.77
N ASN A 320 -2.92 10.32 -21.61
CA ASN A 320 -4.14 11.04 -21.24
C ASN A 320 -5.08 11.10 -22.44
N GLN A 321 -5.89 10.06 -22.63
CA GLN A 321 -6.91 10.00 -23.67
C GLN A 321 -8.21 10.65 -23.18
N PRO A 322 -8.97 11.35 -24.05
CA PRO A 322 -10.32 11.76 -23.71
C PRO A 322 -11.18 10.52 -23.42
N VAL A 323 -12.20 10.69 -22.58
CA VAL A 323 -13.20 9.65 -22.37
C VAL A 323 -13.86 9.33 -23.71
N ASP A 324 -13.88 8.06 -24.09
CA ASP A 324 -14.59 7.59 -25.28
C ASP A 324 -16.10 7.59 -24.99
N PRO A 325 -16.93 8.40 -25.65
CA PRO A 325 -18.37 8.41 -25.41
C PRO A 325 -19.03 7.05 -25.65
N ALA A 326 -18.42 6.15 -26.44
CA ALA A 326 -18.91 4.80 -26.64
C ALA A 326 -18.73 3.91 -25.40
N SER A 327 -17.97 4.36 -24.40
CA SER A 327 -17.84 3.68 -23.11
C SER A 327 -19.01 3.95 -22.15
N ASP A 328 -20.01 4.76 -22.56
CA ASP A 328 -21.11 5.14 -21.68
C ASP A 328 -21.89 3.89 -21.21
N PRO A 329 -21.96 3.60 -19.90
CA PRO A 329 -22.66 2.44 -19.39
C PRO A 329 -24.16 2.45 -19.73
N ALA A 330 -24.76 3.61 -20.01
CA ALA A 330 -26.13 3.70 -20.50
C ALA A 330 -26.34 2.96 -21.85
N LEU A 331 -25.26 2.67 -22.58
CA LEU A 331 -25.27 1.87 -23.80
C LEU A 331 -25.17 0.35 -23.53
N PHE A 332 -24.97 -0.06 -22.27
CA PHE A 332 -24.68 -1.44 -21.85
C PHE A 332 -25.49 -1.84 -20.61
N ASP A 333 -26.80 -1.58 -20.62
CA ASP A 333 -27.72 -1.90 -19.51
C ASP A 333 -27.27 -1.32 -18.16
N ASP A 334 -26.69 -0.11 -18.18
CA ASP A 334 -26.13 0.61 -17.03
C ASP A 334 -24.97 -0.15 -16.33
N VAL A 335 -24.27 -1.03 -17.07
CA VAL A 335 -23.11 -1.78 -16.60
C VAL A 335 -21.85 -1.38 -17.36
N TRP A 336 -20.75 -1.15 -16.63
CA TRP A 336 -19.44 -0.97 -17.25
C TRP A 336 -18.94 -2.30 -17.83
N VAL A 337 -18.75 -2.34 -19.15
CA VAL A 337 -18.22 -3.49 -19.89
C VAL A 337 -17.13 -3.05 -20.87
N PRO A 338 -16.22 -3.94 -21.29
CA PRO A 338 -15.34 -3.65 -22.43
C PRO A 338 -16.17 -3.31 -23.67
N TRP A 339 -15.99 -2.10 -24.24
CA TRP A 339 -16.83 -1.61 -25.34
C TRP A 339 -16.15 -1.67 -26.71
N LEU A 340 -14.83 -1.83 -26.77
CA LEU A 340 -14.06 -1.85 -28.03
C LEU A 340 -13.96 -3.24 -28.68
N ASP A 341 -14.28 -4.32 -27.96
CA ASP A 341 -14.13 -5.70 -28.44
C ASP A 341 -15.35 -6.28 -29.16
N PHE A 342 -16.45 -5.52 -29.26
CA PHE A 342 -17.69 -5.99 -29.92
C PHE A 342 -17.71 -5.72 -31.43
N SER A 343 -16.69 -6.19 -32.16
CA SER A 343 -16.89 -6.43 -33.59
C SER A 343 -17.68 -7.73 -33.75
N ALA A 344 -18.93 -7.61 -34.20
CA ALA A 344 -19.84 -8.73 -34.44
C ALA A 344 -19.27 -9.71 -35.49
N LYS A 345 -18.43 -10.66 -35.06
CA LYS A 345 -18.22 -11.94 -35.74
C LYS A 345 -18.84 -13.01 -34.86
N SER A 346 -20.08 -13.35 -35.21
CA SER A 346 -20.83 -14.57 -34.84
C SER A 346 -20.13 -15.48 -33.83
N CYS A 347 -20.65 -15.51 -32.60
CA CYS A 347 -20.38 -16.58 -31.65
C CYS A 347 -21.03 -17.87 -32.19
N GLY A 348 -20.37 -18.50 -33.16
CA GLY A 348 -20.64 -19.86 -33.59
C GLY A 348 -19.95 -20.79 -32.61
N ILE A 349 -20.72 -21.44 -31.75
CA ILE A 349 -20.24 -22.54 -30.90
C ILE A 349 -19.76 -23.65 -31.85
N GLN A 350 -18.44 -23.78 -32.02
CA GLN A 350 -17.82 -25.01 -32.52
C GLN A 350 -17.02 -25.61 -31.38
N GLY A 351 -17.47 -26.79 -30.92
CA GLY A 351 -16.83 -27.57 -29.88
C GLY A 351 -15.41 -27.95 -30.27
N GLY A 352 -14.47 -27.52 -29.44
CA GLY A 352 -13.08 -27.94 -29.46
C GLY A 352 -12.50 -27.68 -28.09
N THR A 353 -12.43 -28.73 -27.26
CA THR A 353 -11.81 -28.71 -25.94
C THR A 353 -10.30 -28.48 -26.11
N PHE A 354 -9.87 -27.24 -25.93
CA PHE A 354 -8.52 -26.90 -25.50
C PHE A 354 -8.64 -25.96 -24.30
N LEU A 355 -8.63 -26.56 -23.11
CA LEU A 355 -8.47 -25.85 -21.85
C LEU A 355 -6.99 -25.49 -21.71
N VAL A 356 -6.65 -24.29 -22.14
CA VAL A 356 -5.46 -23.59 -21.62
C VAL A 356 -6.01 -22.34 -20.94
N SER A 357 -6.32 -22.48 -19.65
CA SER A 357 -6.72 -21.35 -18.81
C SER A 357 -5.48 -20.53 -18.46
N PHE A 358 -5.13 -19.55 -19.29
CA PHE A 358 -4.48 -18.33 -18.80
C PHE A 358 -5.57 -17.29 -18.63
N VAL A 359 -6.07 -17.14 -17.41
CA VAL A 359 -6.88 -15.98 -17.04
C VAL A 359 -5.90 -14.89 -16.63
N LEU A 360 -5.45 -14.10 -17.60
CA LEU A 360 -4.93 -12.76 -17.34
C LEU A 360 -6.14 -11.84 -17.25
N LEU A 361 -6.52 -11.43 -16.03
CA LEU A 361 -7.49 -10.38 -15.82
C LEU A 361 -6.73 -9.09 -15.50
N TRP A 362 -6.75 -8.16 -16.45
CA TRP A 362 -6.30 -6.78 -16.27
C TRP A 362 -7.54 -5.89 -16.32
N MET A 363 -7.87 -5.18 -15.23
CA MET A 363 -8.76 -4.02 -15.25
C MET A 363 -8.31 -2.99 -14.21
N VAL A 364 -8.26 -1.74 -14.66
CA VAL A 364 -7.70 -0.56 -13.97
C VAL A 364 -8.79 0.16 -13.18
N THR A 365 -8.55 0.48 -11.90
CA THR A 365 -8.57 1.84 -11.31
C THR A 365 -8.69 1.82 -9.78
N ARG A 366 -8.05 2.82 -9.17
CA ARG A 366 -8.00 3.21 -7.75
C ARG A 366 -7.24 2.25 -6.85
N SER A 367 -5.92 2.44 -6.99
CA SER A 367 -4.90 2.46 -5.95
C SER A 367 -4.83 1.22 -5.05
N PHE A 368 -3.64 0.60 -5.06
CA PHE A 368 -3.30 -0.64 -4.37
C PHE A 368 -2.12 -0.50 -3.43
N LEU A 369 -2.08 -1.21 -2.31
CA LEU A 369 -0.88 -1.72 -1.60
C LEU A 369 -1.54 -2.60 -0.51
N VAL A 370 -1.48 -3.93 -0.59
CA VAL A 370 -0.48 -5.01 -0.29
C VAL A 370 -0.55 -5.43 1.15
#